data_AF-A0A558FUW8-F1
#
_entry.id   AF-A0A558FUW8-F1
#
_cell.length_a   1.000
_cell.length_b   1.000
_cell.length_c   1.000
_cell.angle_alpha   90.00
_cell.angle_beta   90.00
_cell.angle_gamma   90.00
#
_symmetry.space_group_name_H-M   'P 1'
#
loop_
_entity.id
_entity.type
_entity.pdbx_description
1 polymer ?
#
loop_
_entity_poly.entity_id
_entity_poly.type
_entity_poly.pdbx_seq_one_letter_code
_entity_poly.pdbx_strand_id
1 'polypeptide(L)' 'MSDMTAFEVHPSDRTRIDTEDGVLGWGVRLPSGLCVVDWNRMVFDEDDRLDHPHQSLYGSFDDVEQGTGGDVVKVGFIR' A
#
# COMPACT_ATOMS: atom_id res chain seq x y z
N MET A 1 14.64 2.30 20.78
CA MET A 1 14.22 1.35 19.72
C MET A 1 13.42 2.15 18.72
N SER A 2 13.64 1.93 17.43
CA SER A 2 12.91 2.66 16.39
C SER A 2 11.74 1.82 15.94
N ASP A 3 10.52 2.32 16.16
CA ASP A 3 9.29 1.59 15.87
C ASP A 3 9.00 1.59 14.36
N MET A 4 8.59 0.43 13.85
CA MET A 4 8.00 0.31 12.51
C MET A 4 6.50 0.62 12.58
N THR A 5 5.92 1.17 11.52
CA THR A 5 4.48 1.45 11.44
C THR A 5 3.84 0.61 10.36
N ALA A 6 2.85 -0.20 10.72
CA ALA A 6 2.01 -0.93 9.75
C ALA A 6 0.89 -0.03 9.24
N PHE A 7 0.55 -0.16 7.96
CA PHE A 7 -0.53 0.59 7.32
C PHE A 7 -1.21 -0.21 6.21
N GLU A 8 -2.39 0.24 5.80
CA GLU A 8 -3.13 -0.24 4.64
C GLU A 8 -3.25 0.89 3.61
N VAL A 9 -3.37 0.51 2.34
CA VAL A 9 -3.71 1.42 1.25
C VAL A 9 -5.13 1.10 0.80
N HIS A 10 -6.01 2.10 0.84
CA HIS A 10 -7.40 2.00 0.42
C HIS A 10 -7.64 2.82 -0.86
N PRO A 11 -8.59 2.45 -1.73
CA PRO A 11 -8.95 3.26 -2.87
C PRO A 11 -9.51 4.61 -2.41
N SER A 12 -9.28 5.64 -3.22
CA SER A 12 -9.89 6.96 -3.10
C SER A 12 -10.41 7.42 -4.46
N ASP A 13 -11.09 8.56 -4.52
CA ASP A 13 -11.54 9.20 -5.77
C ASP A 13 -10.38 9.50 -6.76
N ARG A 14 -9.12 9.44 -6.30
CA ARG A 14 -7.91 9.65 -7.11
C ARG A 14 -7.27 8.35 -7.58
N THR A 15 -7.72 7.21 -7.09
CA THR A 15 -7.21 5.90 -7.48
C THR A 15 -7.59 5.64 -8.93
N ARG A 16 -6.62 5.16 -9.72
CA ARG A 16 -6.76 4.99 -11.17
C ARG A 16 -7.29 3.62 -11.60
N ILE A 17 -7.51 2.75 -10.63
CA ILE A 17 -8.01 1.38 -10.82
C ILE A 17 -9.42 1.30 -10.27
N ASP A 18 -10.31 0.70 -11.06
CA ASP A 18 -11.72 0.50 -10.72
C ASP A 18 -11.81 -0.76 -9.86
N THR A 19 -11.62 -0.62 -8.56
CA THR A 19 -11.65 -1.74 -7.61
C THR A 19 -12.83 -1.55 -6.68
N GLU A 20 -13.62 -2.60 -6.46
CA GLU A 20 -14.64 -2.58 -5.40
C GLU A 20 -13.98 -2.26 -4.04
N ASP A 21 -14.68 -1.48 -3.21
CA ASP A 21 -14.22 -1.00 -1.90
C ASP A 21 -13.43 -2.08 -1.13
N GLY A 22 -12.13 -1.85 -0.89
CA GLY A 22 -11.27 -2.87 -0.28
C GLY A 22 -9.82 -2.45 -0.12
N VAL A 23 -9.03 -3.27 0.60
CA VAL A 23 -7.59 -3.00 0.80
C VAL A 23 -6.82 -3.30 -0.49
N LEU A 24 -6.21 -2.27 -1.07
CA LEU A 24 -5.34 -2.38 -2.26
C LEU A 24 -3.99 -3.01 -1.91
N GLY A 25 -3.47 -2.75 -0.71
CA GLY A 25 -2.21 -3.31 -0.26
C GLY A 25 -1.94 -3.06 1.21
N TRP A 26 -0.97 -3.81 1.74
CA TRP A 26 -0.51 -3.72 3.13
C TRP A 26 0.93 -3.26 3.14
N GLY A 27 1.26 -2.31 4.01
CA GLY A 27 2.59 -1.74 4.05
C GLY A 27 3.18 -1.65 5.45
N VAL A 28 4.51 -1.54 5.46
CA VAL A 28 5.29 -1.23 6.66
C VAL A 28 6.20 -0.05 6.36
N ARG A 29 6.13 0.99 7.19
CA ARG A 29 7.12 2.05 7.23
C ARG A 29 8.24 1.67 8.20
N LEU A 30 9.44 1.60 7.68
CA LEU A 30 10.67 1.37 8.43
C LEU A 30 11.10 2.63 9.20
N PRO A 31 11.99 2.50 10.20
CA PRO A 31 12.59 3.64 10.90
C PRO A 31 13.23 4.70 10.00
N SER A 32 13.72 4.29 8.82
CA SER A 32 14.31 5.20 7.83
C SER A 32 13.29 6.11 7.14
N GLY A 33 11.98 5.84 7.30
CA GLY A 33 10.92 6.48 6.54
C GLY A 33 10.49 5.67 5.31
N LEU A 34 11.32 4.71 4.85
CA LEU A 34 11.01 3.86 3.70
C LEU A 34 9.74 3.04 3.96
N CYS A 35 8.82 3.08 3.01
CA CYS A 35 7.61 2.28 2.97
C CYS A 35 7.80 1.11 2.00
N VAL A 36 7.56 -0.10 2.49
CA VAL A 36 7.41 -1.30 1.65
C VAL A 36 5.92 -1.63 1.60
N VAL A 37 5.34 -1.75 0.41
CA VAL A 37 3.93 -2.11 0.22
C VAL A 37 3.85 -3.43 -0.54
N ASP A 38 3.13 -4.39 0.01
CA ASP A 38 2.73 -5.64 -0.63
C ASP A 38 1.31 -5.49 -1.18
N TRP A 39 1.14 -5.69 -2.49
CA TRP A 39 -0.11 -5.41 -3.18
C TRP A 39 -1.08 -6.59 -3.13
N ASN A 40 -2.33 -6.31 -2.80
CA ASN A 40 -3.43 -7.27 -2.85
C ASN A 40 -3.80 -7.56 -4.30
N ARG A 41 -3.11 -8.51 -4.91
CA ARG A 41 -3.33 -8.93 -6.30
C ARG A 41 -4.76 -9.33 -6.63
N MET A 42 -5.56 -9.71 -5.63
CA MET A 42 -6.92 -10.18 -5.82
C MET A 42 -7.92 -9.03 -6.10
N VAL A 43 -7.54 -7.77 -5.87
CA VAL A 43 -8.37 -6.61 -6.23
C VAL A 43 -8.28 -6.25 -7.72
N PHE A 44 -7.27 -6.77 -8.41
CA PHE A 44 -7.12 -6.58 -9.85
C PHE A 44 -7.83 -7.69 -10.60
N ASP A 45 -8.41 -7.33 -11.75
CA ASP A 45 -9.00 -8.26 -12.71
C ASP A 45 -7.98 -9.33 -13.14
N GLU A 46 -8.48 -10.49 -13.55
CA GLU A 46 -7.61 -11.65 -13.87
C GLU A 46 -6.59 -11.32 -14.97
N ASP A 47 -6.96 -10.48 -15.94
CA ASP A 47 -6.10 -10.07 -17.06
C ASP A 47 -4.99 -9.08 -16.64
N ASP A 48 -5.20 -8.31 -15.57
CA ASP A 48 -4.24 -7.33 -15.03
C ASP A 48 -3.46 -7.86 -13.81
N ARG A 49 -3.86 -9.02 -13.28
CA ARG A 49 -3.28 -9.64 -12.10
C ARG A 49 -1.93 -10.26 -12.42
N LEU A 50 -0.90 -9.88 -11.66
CA LEU A 50 0.40 -10.54 -11.70
C LEU A 50 0.33 -11.96 -11.10
N ASP A 51 1.16 -12.89 -11.58
CA ASP A 51 1.20 -14.28 -11.10
C ASP A 51 1.86 -14.47 -9.73
N HIS A 52 2.71 -13.52 -9.34
CA HIS A 52 3.48 -13.56 -8.10
C HIS A 52 3.24 -12.31 -7.27
N PRO A 53 3.44 -12.38 -5.93
CA PRO A 53 3.38 -11.20 -5.06
C PRO A 53 4.18 -10.03 -5.64
N HIS A 54 3.62 -8.83 -5.52
CA HIS A 54 4.24 -7.63 -6.04
C HIS A 54 4.44 -6.63 -4.91
N GLN A 55 5.68 -6.17 -4.78
CA GLN A 55 6.06 -5.20 -3.77
C GLN A 55 6.57 -3.93 -4.42
N SER A 56 6.22 -2.79 -3.83
CA SER A 56 6.72 -1.48 -4.21
C SER A 56 7.40 -0.80 -3.03
N LEU A 57 8.39 0.04 -3.35
CA LEU A 57 9.17 0.81 -2.39
C LEU A 57 8.88 2.29 -2.58
N TYR A 58 8.55 2.99 -1.50
CA TYR A 58 8.27 4.42 -1.49
C TYR A 58 9.08 5.10 -0.38
N GLY A 59 9.50 6.35 -0.62
CA GLY A 59 10.36 7.08 0.33
C GLY A 59 9.65 7.52 1.62
N SER A 60 8.32 7.58 1.59
CA SER A 60 7.48 8.10 2.67
C SER A 60 6.02 7.63 2.51
N PHE A 61 5.12 8.04 3.42
CA PHE A 61 3.68 7.83 3.23
C PHE A 61 3.12 8.69 2.09
N ASP A 62 3.57 9.94 1.99
CA ASP A 62 3.13 10.87 0.94
C ASP A 62 3.47 10.34 -0.46
N ASP A 63 4.64 9.68 -0.61
CA ASP A 63 5.02 9.02 -1.87
C ASP A 63 4.09 7.84 -2.22
N VAL A 64 3.59 7.11 -1.21
CA VAL A 64 2.60 6.04 -1.42
C VAL A 64 1.30 6.65 -1.93
N GLU A 65 0.78 7.67 -1.25
CA GLU A 65 -0.47 8.35 -1.66
C GLU A 65 -0.34 8.97 -3.05
N GLN A 66 0.78 9.64 -3.34
CA GLN A 66 1.04 10.23 -4.66
C GLN A 66 1.16 9.17 -5.75
N GLY A 67 1.90 8.10 -5.50
CA GLY A 67 2.18 7.05 -6.49
C GLY A 67 0.96 6.20 -6.83
N THR A 68 0.02 6.08 -5.89
CA THR A 68 -1.11 5.13 -5.98
C THR A 68 -2.44 5.84 -6.17
N GLY A 69 -2.52 7.11 -5.75
CA GLY A 69 -3.79 7.83 -5.62
C GLY A 69 -4.68 7.29 -4.49
N GLY A 70 -4.25 6.28 -3.73
CA GLY A 70 -4.98 5.73 -2.59
C GLY A 70 -4.73 6.49 -1.29
N ASP A 71 -5.53 6.20 -0.29
CA ASP A 71 -5.41 6.75 1.05
C ASP A 71 -4.65 5.78 1.97
N VAL A 72 -3.70 6.31 2.76
CA VAL A 72 -2.91 5.51 3.70
C VAL A 72 -3.56 5.53 5.09
N VAL A 73 -3.92 4.34 5.58
CA VAL A 73 -4.52 4.16 6.90
C VAL A 73 -3.55 3.42 7.81
N LYS A 74 -3.06 4.06 8.87
CA LYS A 74 -2.14 3.44 9.85
C LYS A 74 -2.90 2.47 10.74
N VAL A 75 -2.46 1.22 10.81
CA VAL A 75 -3.15 0.15 11.55
C VAL A 75 -2.42 -0.28 12.82
N GLY A 76 -1.15 0.07 12.99
CA GLY A 76 -0.44 -0.22 14.24
C GLY A 76 1.07 0.04 14.20
N PHE A 77 1.72 -0.30 15.31
CA PHE A 77 3.18 -0.25 15.47
C PHE A 77 3.74 -1.65 15.68
N ILE A 78 4.89 -1.92 15.06
CA ILE A 78 5.64 -3.17 15.21
C ILE A 78 6.93 -2.84 15.95
N ARG A 79 7.18 -3.57 17.04
CA ARG A 79 8.34 -3.41 17.95
C ARG A 79 9.33 -4.55 17.81
#